data_AF-A0A2E3JC28-F1
#
_entry.id   AF-A0A2E3JC28-F1
#
_cell.length_a   1.000
_cell.length_b   1.000
_cell.length_c   1.000
_cell.angle_alpha   90.00
_cell.angle_beta   90.00
_cell.angle_gamma   90.00
#
_symmetry.space_group_name_H-M   'P 1'
#
loop_
_entity.id
_entity.type
_entity.pdbx_description
1 polymer ?
#
loop_
_entity_poly.entity_id
_entity_poly.type
_entity_poly.pdbx_seq_one_letter_code
_entity_poly.pdbx_strand_id
1 'polypeptide(L)'
;MSLWTPDGEHEVNKDQPQVDEQSVHESQDINDVPGFEDLTPEQQEQAKAMAAELAEARQRLAETPAAEVIANHVMGIYELAAIHLSSQPPGLDEAKVAIDAMTAILSSLDSRLGQNEAVLKDALSQIQMAFVQISDSATSNEN
;
A
#
# COMPACT_ATOMS: atom_id res chain seq x y z
N MET A 1 -12.94 -8.06 22.48
CA MET A 1 -12.05 -8.80 21.55
C MET A 1 -10.73 -8.09 21.64
N SER A 2 -9.67 -8.77 22.07
CA SER A 2 -8.34 -8.17 22.18
C SER A 2 -7.73 -8.07 20.79
N LEU A 3 -7.24 -6.89 20.41
CA LEU A 3 -6.45 -6.71 19.19
C LEU A 3 -4.99 -6.85 19.59
N TRP A 4 -4.31 -7.85 19.05
CA TRP A 4 -2.88 -8.01 19.29
C TRP A 4 -2.11 -7.02 18.42
N THR A 5 -1.30 -6.16 19.05
CA THR A 5 -0.24 -5.39 18.37
C THR A 5 1.13 -5.93 18.83
N PRO A 6 2.20 -5.76 18.02
CA PRO A 6 3.53 -6.31 18.35
C PRO A 6 4.13 -5.83 19.68
N ASP A 7 3.57 -4.79 20.30
CA ASP A 7 4.01 -4.18 21.56
C ASP A 7 3.18 -4.63 22.80
N GLY A 8 2.08 -5.38 22.62
CA GLY A 8 1.25 -5.89 23.72
C GLY A 8 -0.26 -5.93 23.42
N GLU A 9 -1.04 -6.62 24.26
CA GLU A 9 -2.50 -6.70 24.14
C GLU A 9 -3.17 -5.39 24.61
N HIS A 10 -3.88 -4.72 23.71
CA HIS A 10 -4.67 -3.53 24.05
C HIS A 10 -6.16 -3.91 24.18
N GLU A 11 -6.72 -3.67 25.37
CA GLU A 11 -8.17 -3.78 25.58
C GLU A 11 -8.90 -2.61 24.92
N VAL A 12 -9.70 -2.91 23.88
CA VAL A 12 -10.64 -1.95 23.30
C VAL A 12 -11.83 -1.74 24.24
N ASN A 13 -11.93 -0.55 24.81
CA ASN A 13 -13.04 -0.14 25.67
C ASN A 13 -14.32 0.02 24.83
N LYS A 14 -15.34 -0.79 25.10
CA LYS A 14 -16.60 -0.84 24.34
C LYS A 14 -17.68 0.12 24.84
N ASP A 15 -17.44 0.83 25.94
CA ASP A 15 -18.43 1.73 26.56
C ASP A 15 -18.36 3.18 26.01
N GLN A 16 -17.54 3.44 24.99
CA GLN A 16 -17.68 4.65 24.18
C GLN A 16 -18.82 4.44 23.17
N PRO A 17 -19.72 5.42 22.97
CA PRO A 17 -20.64 5.38 21.84
C PRO A 17 -19.81 5.23 20.55
N GLN A 18 -19.76 4.00 20.04
CA GLN A 18 -18.97 3.66 18.87
C GLN A 18 -19.66 4.28 17.66
N VAL A 19 -19.11 5.40 17.21
CA VAL A 19 -19.32 5.86 15.85
C VAL A 19 -18.78 4.74 14.96
N ASP A 20 -19.64 4.13 14.16
CA ASP A 20 -19.23 2.99 13.34
C ASP A 20 -18.22 3.46 12.29
N GLU A 21 -16.94 3.15 12.46
CA GLU A 21 -15.84 3.67 11.63
C GLU A 21 -16.05 3.38 10.13
N GLN A 22 -16.80 2.32 9.80
CA GLN A 22 -17.20 1.99 8.44
C GLN A 22 -18.16 3.05 7.86
N SER A 23 -19.14 3.49 8.65
CA SER A 23 -20.09 4.52 8.24
C SER A 23 -19.44 5.91 8.11
N VAL A 24 -18.40 6.20 8.90
CA VAL A 24 -17.58 7.42 8.77
C VAL A 24 -16.79 7.43 7.45
N HIS A 25 -16.40 6.26 6.95
CA HIS A 25 -15.65 6.15 5.69
C HIS A 25 -16.53 6.37 4.45
N GLU A 26 -17.80 5.97 4.52
CA GLU A 26 -18.79 6.12 3.44
C GLU A 26 -19.46 7.50 3.42
N SER A 27 -19.59 8.16 4.58
CA SER A 27 -20.19 9.49 4.71
C SER A 27 -19.21 10.58 4.31
N GLN A 28 -19.62 11.50 3.43
CA GLN A 28 -18.81 12.69 3.11
C GLN A 28 -18.91 13.76 4.21
N ASP A 29 -19.98 13.74 5.00
CA ASP A 29 -20.22 14.64 6.14
C ASP A 29 -20.42 13.80 7.41
N ILE A 30 -19.71 14.15 8.48
CA ILE A 30 -19.85 13.50 9.79
C ILE A 30 -21.22 13.68 10.41
N ASN A 31 -21.95 14.71 10.01
CA ASN A 31 -23.30 14.96 10.51
C ASN A 31 -24.29 13.91 9.99
N ASP A 32 -23.96 13.19 8.91
CA ASP A 32 -24.77 12.09 8.36
C ASP A 32 -24.49 10.73 9.02
N VAL A 33 -23.53 10.68 9.96
CA VAL A 33 -23.15 9.43 10.62
C VAL A 33 -24.21 9.03 11.66
N PRO A 34 -24.80 7.83 11.55
CA PRO A 34 -25.80 7.35 12.52
C PRO A 34 -25.23 7.33 13.95
N GLY A 35 -25.96 7.89 14.92
CA GLY A 35 -25.53 7.98 16.32
C GLY A 35 -24.61 9.17 16.64
N PHE A 36 -24.28 10.02 15.66
CA PHE A 36 -23.52 11.26 15.89
C PHE A 36 -24.31 12.26 16.76
N GLU A 37 -25.63 12.35 16.58
CA GLU A 37 -26.51 13.22 17.35
C GLU A 37 -26.64 12.81 18.83
N ASP A 38 -26.41 11.53 19.14
CA ASP A 38 -26.49 10.98 20.49
C ASP A 38 -25.22 11.25 21.34
N LEU A 39 -24.15 11.78 20.71
CA LEU A 39 -22.90 12.13 21.38
C LEU A 39 -23.04 13.40 22.23
N THR A 40 -22.23 13.49 23.30
CA THR A 40 -22.14 14.75 24.06
C THR A 40 -21.52 15.86 23.21
N PRO A 41 -21.78 17.16 23.51
CA PRO A 41 -21.23 18.26 22.71
C PRO A 41 -19.70 18.24 22.54
N GLU A 42 -18.98 17.83 23.59
CA GLU A 42 -17.52 17.70 23.57
C GLU A 42 -17.05 16.55 22.66
N GLN A 43 -17.75 15.41 22.71
CA GLN A 43 -17.49 14.27 21.82
C GLN A 43 -17.82 14.58 20.36
N GLN A 44 -18.90 15.32 20.11
CA GLN A 44 -19.23 15.78 18.77
C GLN A 44 -18.11 16.67 18.22
N GLU A 45 -17.64 17.65 19.00
CA GLU A 45 -16.56 18.55 18.60
C GLU A 45 -15.24 17.81 18.32
N GLN A 46 -14.88 16.85 19.18
CA GLN A 46 -13.72 15.98 18.97
C GLN A 46 -13.85 15.14 17.69
N ALA A 47 -15.02 14.55 17.44
CA ALA A 47 -15.28 13.80 16.21
C ALA A 47 -15.23 14.70 14.97
N LYS A 48 -15.69 15.97 15.06
CA LYS A 48 -15.56 16.95 13.97
C LYS A 48 -14.10 17.26 13.65
N ALA A 49 -13.29 17.48 14.69
CA ALA A 49 -11.88 17.77 14.53
C ALA A 49 -11.13 16.59 13.86
N MET A 50 -11.38 15.36 14.33
CA MET A 50 -10.75 14.17 13.77
C MET A 50 -11.14 13.94 12.30
N ALA A 51 -12.40 14.14 11.95
CA ALA A 51 -12.85 13.99 10.56
C ALA A 51 -12.31 15.09 9.64
N ALA A 52 -12.20 16.33 10.13
CA ALA A 52 -11.56 17.42 9.39
C ALA A 52 -10.09 17.09 9.08
N GLU A 53 -9.35 16.53 10.04
CA GLU A 53 -7.96 16.10 9.85
C GLU A 53 -7.84 14.98 8.79
N LEU A 54 -8.72 13.98 8.85
CA LEU A 54 -8.78 12.92 7.84
C LEU A 54 -9.15 13.45 6.44
N ALA A 55 -10.09 14.39 6.35
CA ALA A 55 -10.48 15.03 5.11
C ALA A 55 -9.32 15.83 4.50
N GLU A 56 -8.61 16.60 5.32
CA GLU A 56 -7.41 17.35 4.90
C GLU A 56 -6.30 16.40 4.41
N ALA A 57 -6.06 15.29 5.11
CA ALA A 57 -5.11 14.27 4.68
C ALA A 57 -5.49 13.65 3.32
N ARG A 58 -6.78 13.32 3.12
CA ARG A 58 -7.29 12.82 1.83
C ARG A 58 -7.14 13.86 0.71
N GLN A 59 -7.41 15.13 0.99
CA GLN A 59 -7.26 16.19 0.01
C GLN A 59 -5.81 16.36 -0.44
N ARG A 60 -4.85 16.37 0.50
CA ARG A 60 -3.42 16.41 0.17
C ARG A 60 -2.97 15.23 -0.69
N LEU A 61 -3.49 14.02 -0.43
CA LEU A 61 -3.22 12.85 -1.27
C LEU A 61 -3.79 13.03 -2.69
N ALA A 62 -4.99 13.60 -2.82
CA ALA A 62 -5.61 13.86 -4.12
C ALA A 62 -4.87 14.90 -4.96
N GLU A 63 -4.09 15.79 -4.33
CA GLU A 63 -3.23 16.76 -5.02
C GLU A 63 -1.96 16.14 -5.61
N THR A 64 -1.53 14.98 -5.10
CA THR A 64 -0.34 14.29 -5.62
C THR A 64 -0.67 13.57 -6.93
N PRO A 65 0.10 13.76 -8.01
CA PRO A 65 -0.13 13.05 -9.26
C PRO A 65 -0.09 11.54 -9.04
N ALA A 66 -1.18 10.84 -9.41
CA ALA A 66 -1.25 9.39 -9.25
C ALA A 66 -0.08 8.65 -9.95
N ALA A 67 0.43 9.20 -11.06
CA ALA A 67 1.60 8.66 -11.75
C ALA A 67 2.86 8.61 -10.87
N GLU A 68 3.08 9.61 -10.01
CA GLU A 68 4.22 9.66 -9.10
C GLU A 68 4.09 8.62 -7.98
N VAL A 69 2.88 8.52 -7.40
CA VAL A 69 2.56 7.52 -6.37
C VAL A 69 2.72 6.11 -6.91
N ILE A 70 2.17 5.83 -8.09
CA ILE A 70 2.31 4.53 -8.75
C ILE A 70 3.77 4.25 -9.11
N ALA A 71 4.53 5.23 -9.62
CA ALA A 71 5.95 5.05 -9.89
C ALA A 71 6.74 4.64 -8.65
N ASN A 72 6.45 5.26 -7.49
CA ASN A 72 7.03 4.87 -6.21
C ASN A 72 6.66 3.42 -5.83
N HIS A 73 5.40 3.00 -6.02
CA HIS A 73 4.99 1.62 -5.76
C HIS A 73 5.66 0.61 -6.70
N VAL A 74 5.81 0.94 -7.99
CA VAL A 74 6.52 0.09 -8.95
C VAL A 74 7.98 -0.10 -8.52
N MET A 75 8.62 0.95 -8.01
CA MET A 75 9.96 0.85 -7.45
C MET A 75 10.01 -0.08 -6.22
N GLY A 76 9.03 -0.01 -5.33
CA GLY A 76 8.93 -0.95 -4.20
C GLY A 76 8.74 -2.41 -4.64
N ILE A 77 7.99 -2.65 -5.72
CA ILE A 77 7.85 -4.00 -6.31
C ILE A 77 9.20 -4.49 -6.87
N TYR A 78 9.97 -3.62 -7.52
CA TYR A 78 11.32 -3.94 -7.96
C TYR A 78 12.23 -4.33 -6.79
N GLU A 79 12.21 -3.57 -5.69
CA GLU A 79 13.00 -3.87 -4.50
C GLU A 79 12.62 -5.22 -3.89
N LEU A 80 11.32 -5.52 -3.84
CA LEU A 80 10.83 -6.82 -3.38
C LEU A 80 11.39 -7.98 -4.23
N ALA A 81 11.37 -7.84 -5.57
CA ALA A 81 11.97 -8.83 -6.46
C ALA A 81 13.48 -9.01 -6.19
N ALA A 82 14.20 -7.90 -6.00
CA ALA A 82 15.64 -7.94 -5.72
C ALA A 82 15.97 -8.60 -4.37
N ILE A 83 15.17 -8.37 -3.33
CA ILE A 83 15.33 -9.02 -2.02
C ILE A 83 15.17 -10.54 -2.14
N HIS A 84 14.13 -11.00 -2.85
CA HIS A 84 13.91 -12.43 -3.06
C HIS A 84 15.00 -13.08 -3.91
N LEU A 85 15.48 -12.41 -4.97
CA LEU A 85 16.58 -12.90 -5.79
C LEU A 85 17.92 -12.97 -5.04
N SER A 86 18.17 -12.04 -4.13
CA SER A 86 19.42 -11.99 -3.35
C SER A 86 19.41 -12.88 -2.10
N SER A 87 18.29 -13.53 -1.81
CA SER A 87 18.17 -14.50 -0.71
C SER A 87 19.02 -15.75 -0.96
N GLN A 88 19.38 -16.47 0.12
CA GLN A 88 20.13 -17.73 0.03
C GLN A 88 19.38 -18.85 0.78
N PRO A 89 18.79 -19.83 0.07
CA PRO A 89 18.71 -19.96 -1.39
C PRO A 89 17.83 -18.87 -2.04
N PRO A 90 18.03 -18.55 -3.33
CA PRO A 90 17.20 -17.57 -4.04
C PRO A 90 15.72 -17.96 -4.05
N GLY A 91 14.85 -17.02 -3.69
CA GLY A 91 13.40 -17.21 -3.69
C GLY A 91 12.79 -16.95 -5.07
N LEU A 92 13.00 -17.87 -6.02
CA LEU A 92 12.61 -17.66 -7.43
C LEU A 92 11.09 -17.47 -7.60
N ASP A 93 10.25 -18.24 -6.91
CA ASP A 93 8.80 -18.13 -7.04
C ASP A 93 8.28 -16.76 -6.56
N GLU A 94 8.77 -16.28 -5.41
CA GLU A 94 8.39 -14.97 -4.86
C GLU A 94 8.95 -13.82 -5.70
N ALA A 95 10.20 -13.92 -6.17
CA ALA A 95 10.77 -12.95 -7.10
C ALA A 95 9.95 -12.86 -8.38
N LYS A 96 9.47 -13.99 -8.90
CA LYS A 96 8.64 -14.06 -10.11
C LYS A 96 7.32 -13.32 -9.94
N VAL A 97 6.65 -13.46 -8.80
CA VAL A 97 5.40 -12.74 -8.51
C VAL A 97 5.60 -11.23 -8.62
N ALA A 98 6.67 -10.70 -8.02
CA ALA A 98 6.98 -9.28 -8.08
C ALA A 98 7.33 -8.81 -9.51
N ILE A 99 8.14 -9.57 -10.25
CA ILE A 99 8.50 -9.26 -11.65
C ILE A 99 7.27 -9.27 -12.56
N ASP A 100 6.38 -10.24 -12.41
CA ASP A 100 5.16 -10.34 -13.21
C ASP A 100 4.21 -9.17 -12.90
N ALA A 101 4.08 -8.75 -11.63
CA ALA A 101 3.31 -7.58 -11.23
C ALA A 101 3.87 -6.28 -11.82
N MET A 102 5.19 -6.06 -11.73
CA MET A 102 5.87 -4.92 -12.34
C MET A 102 5.66 -4.89 -13.86
N THR A 103 5.77 -6.05 -14.52
CA THR A 103 5.53 -6.22 -15.96
C THR A 103 4.11 -5.83 -16.34
N ALA A 104 3.10 -6.30 -15.59
CA ALA A 104 1.70 -5.99 -15.86
C ALA A 104 1.40 -4.50 -15.71
N ILE A 105 1.90 -3.86 -14.65
CA ILE A 105 1.71 -2.42 -14.41
C ILE A 105 2.34 -1.61 -15.56
N LEU A 106 3.62 -1.83 -15.85
CA LEU A 106 4.33 -1.06 -16.88
C LEU A 106 3.79 -1.29 -18.30
N SER A 107 3.29 -2.49 -18.60
CA SER A 107 2.64 -2.77 -19.90
C SER A 107 1.28 -2.07 -20.03
N SER A 108 0.54 -1.94 -18.93
CA SER A 108 -0.79 -1.31 -18.92
C SER A 108 -0.77 0.22 -18.83
N LEU A 109 0.29 0.79 -18.25
CA LEU A 109 0.47 2.23 -18.02
C LEU A 109 1.44 2.87 -19.01
N ASP A 110 1.66 2.26 -20.17
CA ASP A 110 2.51 2.80 -21.22
C ASP A 110 2.14 4.24 -21.55
N SER A 111 3.14 5.12 -21.61
CA SER A 111 3.00 6.57 -21.84
C SER A 111 2.22 7.34 -20.76
N ARG A 112 1.92 6.75 -19.59
CA ARG A 112 1.13 7.36 -18.50
C ARG A 112 1.91 7.61 -17.21
N LEU A 113 3.18 7.20 -17.14
CA LEU A 113 4.02 7.35 -15.94
C LEU A 113 4.96 8.57 -15.98
N GLY A 114 4.84 9.39 -17.02
CA GLY A 114 5.60 10.63 -17.15
C GLY A 114 7.11 10.39 -17.21
N GLN A 115 7.87 11.21 -16.49
CA GLN A 115 9.35 11.17 -16.51
C GLN A 115 9.96 9.88 -15.94
N ASN A 116 9.22 9.14 -15.09
CA ASN A 116 9.73 7.94 -14.43
C ASN A 116 9.68 6.70 -15.33
N GLU A 117 8.91 6.75 -16.43
CA GLU A 117 8.59 5.56 -17.22
C GLU A 117 9.82 4.86 -17.81
N ALA A 118 10.74 5.64 -18.39
CA ALA A 118 11.95 5.09 -19.00
C ALA A 118 12.82 4.37 -17.95
N VAL A 119 13.01 5.01 -16.79
CA VAL A 119 13.80 4.44 -15.69
C VAL A 119 13.16 3.15 -15.16
N LEU A 120 11.84 3.11 -15.02
CA LEU A 120 11.13 1.92 -14.54
C LEU A 120 11.19 0.77 -15.55
N LYS A 121 11.09 1.05 -16.85
CA LYS A 121 11.26 0.05 -17.92
C LYS A 121 12.68 -0.51 -17.94
N ASP A 122 13.68 0.34 -17.78
CA ASP A 122 15.08 -0.09 -17.69
C ASP A 122 15.33 -0.96 -16.44
N ALA A 123 14.73 -0.59 -15.30
CA ALA A 123 14.80 -1.38 -14.07
C ALA A 123 14.14 -2.76 -14.23
N LEU A 124 12.97 -2.83 -14.89
CA LEU A 124 12.29 -4.09 -15.18
C LEU A 124 13.18 -5.02 -16.05
N SER A 125 13.79 -4.47 -17.09
CA SER A 125 14.70 -5.23 -17.96
C SER A 125 15.88 -5.81 -17.17
N GLN A 126 16.50 -5.00 -16.30
CA GLN A 126 17.61 -5.44 -15.46
C GLN A 126 17.22 -6.57 -14.51
N ILE A 127 16.09 -6.45 -13.81
CA ILE A 127 15.66 -7.48 -12.86
C ILE A 127 15.24 -8.78 -13.55
N GLN A 128 14.62 -8.69 -14.74
CA GLN A 128 14.30 -9.86 -15.57
C GLN A 128 15.56 -10.61 -16.01
N MET A 129 16.60 -9.88 -16.45
CA MET A 129 17.89 -10.51 -16.79
C MET A 129 18.54 -11.18 -15.57
N ALA A 130 18.53 -10.52 -14.41
CA ALA A 130 19.06 -11.08 -13.17
C ALA A 130 18.31 -12.37 -12.76
N PHE A 131 16.98 -12.37 -12.87
CA PHE A 131 16.16 -13.55 -12.61
C PHE A 131 16.59 -14.75 -13.45
N VAL A 132 16.74 -14.57 -14.77
CA VAL A 132 17.15 -15.65 -15.69
C VAL A 132 18.54 -16.18 -15.34
N GLN A 133 19.51 -15.29 -15.09
CA GLN A 133 20.87 -15.69 -14.72
C GLN A 133 20.90 -16.50 -13.43
N ILE A 134 20.13 -16.10 -12.42
CA ILE A 134 20.07 -16.77 -11.13
C ILE A 134 19.29 -18.09 -11.25
N SER A 135 18.19 -18.14 -12.00
CA SER A 135 17.43 -19.39 -12.21
C SER A 135 18.28 -20.45 -12.91
N ASP A 136 19.06 -20.06 -13.91
CA ASP A 136 19.96 -20.97 -14.62
C ASP A 136 21.08 -21.49 -13.71
N SER A 137 21.62 -20.62 -12.85
CA SER A 137 22.65 -20.97 -11.87
C SER A 137 22.13 -21.90 -10.78
N ALA A 138 20.90 -21.68 -10.29
CA ALA A 138 20.24 -22.53 -9.31
C ALA A 138 19.99 -23.94 -9.87
N THR A 139 19.43 -24.01 -11.09
CA THR A 139 19.17 -25.28 -11.79
C THR A 139 20.46 -26.05 -12.09
N SER A 140 21.57 -25.34 -12.36
CA SER A 140 22.88 -25.95 -12.59
C SER A 140 23.54 -26.51 -11.33
N ASN A 141 23.24 -25.95 -10.15
CA ASN A 141 23.76 -26.45 -8.87
C ASN A 141 22.97 -27.64 -8.31
N GLU A 142 21.77 -27.91 -8.83
CA GLU A 142 20.93 -29.05 -8.44
C GLU A 142 21.16 -30.32 -9.26
N ASN A 143 21.87 -30.23 -10.41
CA ASN A 143 22.23 -31.35 -11.30
C ASN A 143 23.68 -31.84 -11.06
#